data_AF-A0AAW5EEW5-F1
#
_entry.id   AF-A0AAW5EEW5-F1
#
_cell.length_a   1.000
_cell.length_b   1.000
_cell.length_c   1.000
_cell.angle_alpha   90.00
_cell.angle_beta   90.00
_cell.angle_gamma   90.00
#
_symmetry.space_group_name_H-M   'P 1'
#
loop_
_entity.id
_entity.type
_entity.pdbx_description
1 polymer ?
#
loop_
_entity_poly.entity_id
_entity_poly.type
_entity_poly.pdbx_seq_one_letter_code
_entity_poly.pdbx_strand_id
1 'polypeptide(L)'
;GIDFSDLLPKLDGSASANRAKTPTNAPNNRTGGVSYGNDFKMGLDLSYEIDLWGRYRDTYRASRSGFKASQYDYEAARLSIVSSVVQTYFNFVNANENEKALKDAYESAQEIYQINYEKFQVGAVGEYEIAQSRANLESTALQY
;
A
#
# COMPACT_ATOMS: atom_id res chain seq x y z
N GLY A 1 -25.42 -3.77 2.66
CA GLY A 1 -24.42 -2.98 1.92
C GLY A 1 -25.04 -1.65 1.58
N ILE A 2 -24.25 -0.58 1.55
CA ILE A 2 -24.73 0.81 1.37
C ILE A 2 -25.63 0.99 0.13
N ASP A 3 -25.28 0.38 -1.01
CA ASP A 3 -26.10 0.50 -2.22
C ASP A 3 -27.34 -0.41 -2.22
N PHE A 4 -27.34 -1.45 -1.38
CA PHE A 4 -28.53 -2.29 -1.21
C PHE A 4 -29.60 -1.56 -0.38
N SER A 5 -29.21 -0.72 0.58
CA SER A 5 -30.19 0.06 1.36
C SER A 5 -30.95 1.08 0.52
N ASP A 6 -30.41 1.52 -0.62
CA ASP A 6 -31.10 2.45 -1.52
C ASP A 6 -32.23 1.78 -2.32
N LEU A 7 -32.28 0.43 -2.36
CA LEU A 7 -33.39 -0.33 -2.94
C LEU A 7 -34.58 -0.48 -1.99
N LEU A 8 -34.43 -0.07 -0.73
CA LEU A 8 -35.41 -0.26 0.33
C LEU A 8 -35.98 1.09 0.79
N PRO A 9 -37.22 1.13 1.30
CA PRO A 9 -37.77 2.33 1.91
C PRO A 9 -36.95 2.74 3.14
N LYS A 10 -36.77 4.05 3.31
CA LYS A 10 -36.10 4.66 4.47
C LYS A 10 -37.15 5.27 5.39
N LEU A 11 -37.04 4.98 6.67
CA LEU A 11 -37.89 5.52 7.72
C LEU A 11 -37.02 6.36 8.64
N ASP A 12 -37.28 7.65 8.67
CA ASP A 12 -36.55 8.63 9.47
C ASP A 12 -37.49 9.21 10.54
N GLY A 13 -36.91 9.62 11.67
CA GLY A 13 -37.65 10.27 12.75
C GLY A 13 -37.09 11.67 12.98
N SER A 14 -37.97 12.66 13.03
CA SER A 14 -37.57 14.06 13.21
C SER A 14 -38.31 14.70 14.37
N ALA A 15 -37.61 15.51 15.15
CA ALA A 15 -38.18 16.35 16.20
C ALA A 15 -37.51 17.72 16.16
N SER A 16 -38.31 18.79 16.21
CA SER A 16 -37.81 20.17 16.17
C SER A 16 -38.62 21.08 17.08
N ALA A 17 -37.95 22.10 17.62
CA ALA A 17 -38.53 23.13 18.44
C ALA A 17 -37.99 24.48 17.98
N ASN A 18 -38.85 25.33 17.44
CA ASN A 18 -38.49 26.63 16.89
C ASN A 18 -39.22 27.74 17.63
N ARG A 19 -38.51 28.82 17.98
CA ARG A 19 -39.12 30.05 18.50
C ARG A 19 -38.90 31.17 17.49
N ALA A 20 -39.99 31.81 17.06
CA ALA A 20 -39.95 32.90 16.10
C ALA A 20 -40.48 34.19 16.73
N LYS A 21 -39.77 35.30 16.51
CA LYS A 21 -40.26 36.65 16.76
C LYS A 21 -40.70 37.25 15.43
N THR A 22 -42.01 37.41 15.26
CA THR A 22 -42.61 37.98 14.04
C THR A 22 -42.79 39.49 14.23
N PRO A 23 -42.11 40.33 13.44
CA PRO A 23 -42.19 41.79 13.56
C PRO A 23 -43.55 42.32 13.07
N THR A 24 -43.90 43.54 13.49
CA THR A 24 -45.22 44.14 13.25
C THR A 24 -45.54 44.39 11.77
N ASN A 25 -44.50 44.59 10.95
CA ASN A 25 -44.59 44.83 9.51
C ASN A 25 -44.52 43.53 8.68
N ALA A 26 -44.50 42.35 9.30
CA ALA A 26 -44.50 41.09 8.57
C ALA A 26 -45.87 40.85 7.90
N PRO A 27 -45.92 40.44 6.61
CA PRO A 27 -47.18 40.23 5.89
C PRO A 27 -48.12 39.20 6.54
N ASN A 28 -47.58 38.26 7.30
CA ASN A 28 -48.31 37.22 8.01
C ASN A 28 -48.71 37.60 9.45
N ASN A 29 -48.36 38.79 9.93
CA ASN A 29 -48.66 39.25 11.29
C ASN A 29 -49.89 40.15 11.31
N ARG A 30 -51.01 39.66 11.86
CA ARG A 30 -52.30 40.36 11.91
C ARG A 30 -52.63 40.98 13.28
N THR A 31 -51.74 40.86 14.27
CA THR A 31 -52.04 41.26 15.65
C THR A 31 -51.75 42.73 15.95
N GLY A 32 -51.16 43.48 15.02
CA GLY A 32 -50.84 44.90 15.20
C GLY A 32 -49.67 45.19 16.15
N GLY A 33 -48.96 44.16 16.63
CA GLY A 33 -47.77 44.26 17.47
C GLY A 33 -46.77 43.14 17.21
N VAL A 34 -45.63 43.15 17.92
CA VAL A 34 -44.64 42.08 17.82
C VAL A 34 -45.24 40.78 18.39
N SER A 35 -45.16 39.69 17.64
CA SER A 35 -45.68 38.38 18.03
C SER A 35 -44.55 37.39 18.30
N TYR A 36 -44.67 36.60 19.37
CA TYR A 36 -43.74 35.51 19.69
C TYR A 36 -44.47 34.17 19.58
N GLY A 37 -43.98 33.27 18.74
CA GLY A 37 -44.54 31.93 18.55
C GLY A 37 -43.52 30.83 18.83
N ASN A 38 -43.99 29.72 19.38
CA ASN A 38 -43.24 28.48 19.48
C ASN A 38 -43.88 27.45 18.52
N ASP A 39 -43.05 26.72 17.78
CA ASP A 39 -43.42 25.64 16.87
C ASP A 39 -42.67 24.38 17.30
N PHE A 40 -43.41 23.36 17.75
CA PHE A 40 -42.86 22.05 18.11
C PHE A 40 -43.38 21.03 17.11
N LYS A 41 -42.49 20.32 16.44
CA LYS A 41 -42.83 19.26 15.48
C LYS A 41 -42.15 17.98 15.89
N MET A 42 -42.86 16.87 15.78
CA MET A 42 -42.33 15.53 15.93
C MET A 42 -43.06 14.62 14.95
N GLY A 43 -42.32 13.79 14.23
CA GLY A 43 -42.92 12.93 13.20
C GLY A 43 -41.97 11.83 12.75
N LEU A 44 -42.55 10.90 11.98
CA LEU A 44 -41.82 9.90 11.23
C LEU A 44 -42.03 10.17 9.74
N ASP A 45 -40.94 10.13 8.98
CA ASP A 45 -40.88 10.41 7.56
C ASP A 45 -40.53 9.11 6.82
N LEU A 46 -41.44 8.60 5.99
CA LEU A 46 -41.19 7.45 5.12
C LEU A 46 -40.83 7.96 3.71
N SER A 47 -39.62 7.68 3.26
CA SER A 47 -39.15 8.02 1.92
C SER A 47 -38.81 6.74 1.14
N TYR A 48 -39.31 6.64 -0.09
CA TYR A 48 -38.98 5.52 -0.97
C TYR A 48 -38.92 5.99 -2.42
N GLU A 49 -37.80 5.71 -3.08
CA GLU A 49 -37.64 6.00 -4.50
C GLU A 49 -37.88 4.74 -5.32
N ILE A 50 -38.85 4.81 -6.22
CA ILE A 50 -39.21 3.67 -7.07
C ILE A 50 -38.20 3.56 -8.21
N ASP A 51 -37.48 2.44 -8.27
CA ASP A 51 -36.47 2.19 -9.30
C ASP A 51 -37.11 1.74 -10.64
N LEU A 52 -37.69 2.69 -11.37
CA LEU A 52 -38.37 2.41 -12.65
C LEU A 52 -37.42 1.99 -13.78
N TRP A 53 -36.18 2.48 -13.72
CA TRP A 53 -35.20 2.34 -14.81
C TRP A 53 -34.00 1.46 -14.45
N GLY A 54 -33.97 0.93 -13.22
CA GLY A 54 -32.89 0.06 -12.75
C GLY A 54 -31.64 0.80 -12.25
N ARG A 55 -31.71 2.13 -12.01
CA ARG A 55 -30.57 2.94 -11.53
C ARG A 55 -30.01 2.36 -10.23
N TYR A 56 -30.86 2.12 -9.23
CA TYR A 56 -30.41 1.61 -7.93
C TYR A 56 -29.95 0.16 -8.02
N ARG A 57 -30.65 -0.64 -8.83
CA ARG A 57 -30.28 -2.04 -9.04
C ARG A 57 -28.92 -2.19 -9.73
N ASP A 58 -28.64 -1.37 -10.72
CA ASP A 58 -27.39 -1.42 -11.46
C ASP A 58 -26.23 -0.82 -10.65
N THR A 59 -26.47 0.21 -9.83
CA THR A 59 -25.50 0.69 -8.81
C THR A 59 -25.13 -0.43 -7.84
N TYR A 60 -26.12 -1.14 -7.28
CA TYR A 60 -25.86 -2.28 -6.38
C TYR A 60 -25.07 -3.40 -7.08
N ARG A 61 -25.40 -3.72 -8.33
CA ARG A 61 -24.66 -4.71 -9.13
C ARG A 61 -23.22 -4.26 -9.40
N ALA A 62 -23.01 -2.98 -9.70
CA ALA A 62 -21.68 -2.42 -9.91
C ALA A 62 -20.82 -2.55 -8.64
N SER A 63 -21.35 -2.18 -7.47
CA SER A 63 -20.65 -2.35 -6.20
C SER A 63 -20.39 -3.81 -5.84
N ARG A 64 -21.31 -4.72 -6.18
CA ARG A 64 -21.07 -6.17 -6.00
C ARG A 64 -19.95 -6.69 -6.91
N SER A 65 -19.89 -6.22 -8.15
CA SER A 65 -18.79 -6.54 -9.07
C SER A 65 -17.47 -5.92 -8.61
N GLY A 66 -17.49 -4.69 -8.09
CA GLY A 66 -16.34 -4.03 -7.47
C GLY A 66 -15.82 -4.80 -6.25
N PHE A 67 -16.73 -5.31 -5.41
CA PHE A 67 -16.35 -6.18 -4.29
C PHE A 67 -15.64 -7.46 -4.79
N LYS A 68 -16.17 -8.13 -5.82
CA LYS A 68 -15.50 -9.30 -6.41
C LYS A 68 -14.13 -8.94 -7.00
N ALA A 69 -14.02 -7.80 -7.68
CA ALA A 69 -12.73 -7.31 -8.19
C ALA A 69 -11.72 -7.14 -7.05
N SER A 70 -12.13 -6.53 -5.92
CA SER A 70 -11.25 -6.38 -4.76
C SER A 70 -10.77 -7.71 -4.15
N GLN A 71 -11.58 -8.78 -4.26
CA GLN A 71 -11.15 -10.12 -3.86
C GLN A 71 -10.08 -10.68 -4.81
N TYR A 72 -10.21 -10.45 -6.11
CA TYR A 72 -9.17 -10.83 -7.07
C TYR A 72 -7.89 -9.99 -6.93
N ASP A 73 -8.01 -8.69 -6.65
CA ASP A 73 -6.87 -7.83 -6.37
C ASP A 73 -6.12 -8.30 -5.11
N TYR A 74 -6.85 -8.74 -4.08
CA TYR A 74 -6.27 -9.35 -2.89
C TYR A 74 -5.45 -10.62 -3.23
N GLU A 75 -6.02 -11.55 -4.02
CA GLU A 75 -5.30 -12.77 -4.40
C GLU A 75 -4.09 -12.47 -5.29
N ALA A 76 -4.19 -11.50 -6.20
CA ALA A 76 -3.08 -11.04 -7.03
C ALA A 76 -1.96 -10.43 -6.19
N ALA A 77 -2.28 -9.56 -5.23
CA ALA A 77 -1.32 -8.99 -4.29
C ALA A 77 -0.66 -10.08 -3.43
N ARG A 78 -1.44 -11.06 -2.95
CA ARG A 78 -0.91 -12.20 -2.21
C ARG A 78 0.10 -13.00 -3.03
N LEU A 79 -0.23 -13.33 -4.29
CA LEU A 79 0.69 -14.02 -5.20
C LEU A 79 1.95 -13.20 -5.48
N SER A 80 1.81 -11.89 -5.69
CA SER A 80 2.92 -10.97 -5.91
C SER A 80 3.89 -10.97 -4.71
N ILE A 81 3.36 -10.87 -3.48
CA ILE A 81 4.18 -10.90 -2.25
C ILE A 81 4.91 -12.24 -2.12
N VAL A 82 4.20 -13.37 -2.31
CA VAL A 82 4.83 -14.70 -2.24
C VAL A 82 5.95 -14.81 -3.27
N SER A 83 5.71 -14.37 -4.50
CA SER A 83 6.70 -14.41 -5.58
C SER A 83 7.92 -13.54 -5.25
N SER A 84 7.70 -12.34 -4.73
CA SER A 84 8.77 -11.44 -4.31
C SER A 84 9.61 -12.04 -3.18
N VAL A 85 8.98 -12.64 -2.17
CA VAL A 85 9.72 -13.30 -1.06
C VAL A 85 10.57 -14.44 -1.57
N VAL A 86 10.04 -15.28 -2.48
CA VAL A 86 10.78 -16.40 -3.07
C VAL A 86 11.97 -15.89 -3.88
N GLN A 87 11.79 -14.88 -4.73
CA GLN A 87 12.88 -14.27 -5.50
C GLN A 87 13.95 -13.66 -4.58
N THR A 88 13.53 -12.91 -3.56
CA THR A 88 14.45 -12.33 -2.58
C THR A 88 15.25 -13.40 -1.84
N TYR A 89 14.61 -14.51 -1.46
CA TYR A 89 15.29 -15.63 -0.81
C TYR A 89 16.36 -16.25 -1.72
N PHE A 90 16.04 -16.53 -2.99
CA PHE A 90 17.02 -17.10 -3.91
C PHE A 90 18.14 -16.12 -4.27
N ASN A 91 17.84 -14.82 -4.37
CA ASN A 91 18.87 -13.80 -4.54
C ASN A 91 19.82 -13.74 -3.33
N PHE A 92 19.27 -13.86 -2.12
CA PHE A 92 20.08 -13.94 -0.90
C PHE A 92 20.97 -15.19 -0.88
N VAL A 93 20.42 -16.36 -1.21
CA VAL A 93 21.21 -17.60 -1.31
C VAL A 93 22.31 -17.45 -2.37
N ASN A 94 21.99 -16.91 -3.56
CA ASN A 94 22.98 -16.68 -4.61
C ASN A 94 24.09 -15.71 -4.18
N ALA A 95 23.73 -14.63 -3.48
CA ALA A 95 24.71 -13.69 -2.95
C ALA A 95 25.66 -14.34 -1.93
N ASN A 96 25.15 -15.17 -1.02
CA ASN A 96 26.00 -15.91 -0.07
C ASN A 96 26.93 -16.91 -0.77
N GLU A 97 26.45 -17.63 -1.78
CA GLU A 97 27.28 -18.56 -2.54
C GLU A 97 28.38 -17.82 -3.33
N ASN A 98 28.05 -16.66 -3.92
CA ASN A 98 29.05 -15.81 -4.59
C ASN A 98 30.08 -15.26 -3.59
N GLU A 99 29.64 -14.77 -2.43
CA GLU A 99 30.54 -14.29 -1.36
C GLU A 99 31.50 -15.39 -0.92
N LYS A 100 30.98 -16.61 -0.72
CA LYS A 100 31.80 -17.77 -0.36
C LYS A 100 32.83 -18.10 -1.44
N ALA A 101 32.42 -18.15 -2.71
CA ALA A 101 33.33 -18.42 -3.82
C ALA A 101 34.43 -17.35 -3.95
N LEU A 102 34.08 -16.08 -3.75
CA LEU A 102 35.02 -14.96 -3.77
C LEU A 102 35.99 -15.00 -2.60
N LYS A 103 35.51 -15.39 -1.41
CA LYS A 103 36.35 -15.62 -0.25
C LYS A 103 37.38 -16.73 -0.50
N ASP A 104 36.94 -17.88 -1.01
CA ASP A 104 37.83 -19.01 -1.33
C ASP A 104 38.89 -18.61 -2.39
N ALA A 105 38.49 -17.79 -3.38
CA ALA A 105 39.40 -17.24 -4.39
C ALA A 105 40.43 -16.27 -3.78
N TYR A 106 40.00 -15.40 -2.86
CA TYR A 106 40.88 -14.47 -2.15
C TYR A 106 41.91 -15.21 -1.29
N GLU A 107 41.48 -16.19 -0.50
CA GLU A 107 42.36 -17.01 0.34
C GLU A 107 43.41 -17.75 -0.51
N SER A 108 42.99 -18.31 -1.66
CA SER A 108 43.91 -18.95 -2.61
C SER A 108 44.91 -17.96 -3.23
N ALA A 109 44.46 -16.77 -3.63
CA ALA A 109 45.33 -15.73 -4.19
C ALA A 109 46.35 -15.22 -3.15
N GLN A 110 45.94 -15.14 -1.89
CA GLN A 110 46.79 -14.76 -0.77
C GLN A 110 47.90 -15.80 -0.56
N GLU A 111 47.55 -17.08 -0.55
CA GLU A 111 48.53 -18.18 -0.42
C GLU A 111 49.53 -18.21 -1.59
N ILE A 112 49.04 -18.02 -2.83
CA ILE A 112 49.90 -17.94 -4.02
C ILE A 112 50.89 -16.77 -3.93
N TYR A 113 50.42 -15.59 -3.51
CA TYR A 113 51.28 -14.43 -3.31
C TYR A 113 52.36 -14.72 -2.26
N GLN A 114 51.99 -15.35 -1.15
CA GLN A 114 52.91 -15.68 -0.06
C GLN A 114 53.98 -16.69 -0.49
N ILE A 115 53.60 -17.74 -1.23
CA ILE A 115 54.55 -18.71 -1.82
C ILE A 115 55.51 -18.02 -2.79
N ASN A 116 55.01 -17.14 -3.66
CA ASN A 116 55.85 -16.42 -4.62
C ASN A 116 56.78 -15.42 -3.91
N TYR A 117 56.33 -14.81 -2.82
CA TYR A 117 57.13 -13.92 -2.00
C TYR A 117 58.30 -14.65 -1.35
N GLU A 118 58.06 -15.84 -0.79
CA GLU A 118 59.12 -16.69 -0.23
C GLU A 118 60.12 -17.14 -1.31
N LYS A 119 59.63 -17.55 -2.49
CA LYS A 119 60.49 -17.91 -3.64
C LYS A 119 61.33 -16.73 -4.13
N PHE A 120 60.78 -15.52 -4.10
CA PHE A 120 61.49 -14.31 -4.52
C PHE A 120 62.68 -14.01 -3.59
N GLN A 121 62.49 -14.18 -2.27
CA GLN A 121 63.56 -13.98 -1.28
C GLN A 121 64.76 -14.91 -1.50
N VAL A 122 64.54 -16.11 -2.03
CA VAL A 122 65.60 -17.08 -2.36
C VAL A 122 66.03 -17.04 -3.83
N GLY A 123 65.55 -16.04 -4.61
CA GLY A 123 65.92 -15.84 -6.01
C GLY A 123 65.33 -16.84 -7.01
N ALA A 124 64.30 -17.61 -6.62
CA ALA A 124 63.67 -18.63 -7.46
C ALA A 124 62.60 -18.08 -8.42
N VAL A 125 62.13 -16.84 -8.23
CA VAL A 125 61.21 -16.11 -9.13
C VAL A 125 61.66 -14.64 -9.26
N GLY A 126 61.24 -13.95 -10.32
CA GLY A 126 61.60 -12.56 -10.59
C GLY A 126 60.61 -11.52 -10.03
N GLU A 127 60.93 -10.23 -10.22
CA GLU A 127 60.09 -9.10 -9.79
C GLU A 127 58.76 -9.03 -10.56
N TYR A 128 58.75 -9.50 -11.82
CA TYR A 128 57.54 -9.55 -12.64
C TYR A 128 56.50 -10.53 -12.05
N GLU A 129 56.92 -11.74 -11.67
CA GLU A 129 56.03 -12.77 -11.13
C GLU A 129 55.42 -12.37 -9.79
N ILE A 130 56.19 -11.73 -8.90
CA ILE A 130 55.66 -11.22 -7.63
C ILE A 130 54.69 -10.05 -7.87
N ALA A 131 54.98 -9.13 -8.80
CA ALA A 131 54.07 -8.05 -9.16
C ALA A 131 52.76 -8.57 -9.76
N GLN A 132 52.82 -9.60 -10.60
CA GLN A 132 51.64 -10.25 -11.18
C GLN A 132 50.78 -10.92 -10.10
N SER A 133 51.40 -11.69 -9.19
CA SER A 133 50.65 -12.34 -8.10
C SER A 133 50.04 -11.32 -7.12
N ARG A 134 50.74 -10.22 -6.85
CA ARG A 134 50.21 -9.10 -6.06
C ARG A 134 49.01 -8.45 -6.74
N ALA A 135 49.12 -8.14 -8.04
CA ALA A 135 48.01 -7.57 -8.81
C ALA A 135 46.78 -8.49 -8.80
N ASN A 136 46.97 -9.81 -8.88
CA ASN A 136 45.89 -10.78 -8.79
C ASN A 136 45.24 -10.80 -7.39
N LEU A 137 46.05 -10.78 -6.32
CA LEU A 137 45.55 -10.70 -4.94
C LEU A 137 44.70 -9.43 -4.72
N GLU A 138 45.23 -8.27 -5.08
CA GLU A 138 44.51 -7.00 -4.95
C GLU A 138 43.22 -7.00 -5.80
N SER A 139 43.26 -7.55 -7.02
CA SER A 139 42.07 -7.69 -7.86
C SER A 139 41.01 -8.59 -7.24
N THR A 140 41.40 -9.65 -6.53
CA THR A 140 40.46 -10.58 -5.89
C THR A 140 39.91 -9.98 -4.60
N ALA A 141 40.74 -9.23 -3.86
CA ALA A 141 40.35 -8.46 -2.68
C ALA A 141 39.37 -7.32 -2.98
N LEU A 142 39.37 -6.78 -4.19
CA LEU A 142 38.37 -5.80 -4.64
C LEU A 142 37.03 -6.43 -5.03
N GLN A 143 37.03 -7.71 -5.37
CA GLN A 143 35.81 -8.43 -5.76
C GLN A 143 35.09 -9.04 -4.56
N TYR A 144 35.84 -9.49 -3.55
CA TYR A 144 35.35 -9.87 -2.24
C TYR A 144 34.89 -8.63 -1.43
#